data_AF-A0A7C4ASH4-F1
#
_entry.id   AF-A0A7C4ASH4-F1
#
_cell.length_a   1.000
_cell.length_b   1.000
_cell.length_c   1.000
_cell.angle_alpha   90.00
_cell.angle_beta   90.00
_cell.angle_gamma   90.00
#
_symmetry.space_group_name_H-M   'P 1'
#
loop_
_entity.id
_entity.type
_entity.pdbx_description
1 polymer ?
#
loop_
_entity_poly.entity_id
_entity_poly.type
_entity_poly.pdbx_seq_one_letter_code
_entity_poly.pdbx_strand_id
1 'polypeptide(L)' 'MASLFADFSNTYRRFVETFPKHPLAEELKNHIMKGKFPSENWLKANIKKMNDLMTPPWMNHPSQDSKDECA' A
#
# COMPACT_ATOMS: atom_id res chain seq x y z
N MET A 1 -0.74 -6.21 18.61
CA MET A 1 -0.31 -5.22 17.59
C MET A 1 0.49 -5.96 16.54
N ALA A 2 0.02 -6.00 15.29
CA ALA A 2 0.84 -6.55 14.21
C ALA A 2 1.99 -5.58 13.93
N SER A 3 3.21 -6.10 13.77
CA SER A 3 4.36 -5.27 13.38
C SER A 3 4.11 -4.69 11.98
N LEU A 4 4.47 -3.42 11.74
CA LEU A 4 4.38 -2.77 10.42
C LEU A 4 5.03 -3.60 9.31
N PHE A 5 6.07 -4.35 9.66
CA PHE A 5 6.74 -5.26 8.75
C PHE A 5 5.88 -6.48 8.37
N ALA A 6 5.10 -7.00 9.31
CA ALA A 6 4.16 -8.09 9.07
C ALA A 6 3.01 -7.62 8.17
N ASP A 7 2.51 -6.40 8.40
CA ASP A 7 1.48 -5.79 7.55
C ASP A 7 1.99 -5.60 6.11
N PHE A 8 3.18 -4.99 5.97
CA PHE A 8 3.85 -4.86 4.68
C PHE A 8 4.06 -6.19 3.98
N SER A 9 4.53 -7.22 4.69
CA SER A 9 4.78 -8.54 4.09
C SER A 9 3.49 -9.19 3.60
N ASN A 10 2.40 -9.07 4.36
CA ASN A 10 1.09 -9.56 3.94
C ASN A 10 0.54 -8.80 2.73
N THR A 11 0.61 -7.47 2.74
CA THR A 11 0.16 -6.64 1.60
C THR A 11 1.01 -6.89 0.37
N TYR A 12 2.33 -6.98 0.51
CA TYR A 12 3.24 -7.27 -0.58
C TYR A 12 2.95 -8.65 -1.20
N ARG A 13 2.69 -9.68 -0.37
CA ARG A 13 2.30 -11.00 -0.88
C ARG A 13 1.05 -10.91 -1.75
N ARG A 14 -0.01 -10.29 -1.25
CA ARG A 14 -1.27 -10.09 -2.00
C ARG A 14 -1.06 -9.27 -3.27
N PHE A 15 -0.21 -8.24 -3.20
CA PHE A 15 0.10 -7.39 -4.34
C PHE A 15 0.81 -8.17 -5.45
N VAL A 16 1.80 -8.99 -5.11
CA VAL A 16 2.53 -9.82 -6.08
C VAL A 16 1.64 -10.92 -6.65
N GLU A 17 0.76 -11.51 -5.84
CA GLU A 17 -0.23 -12.50 -6.30
C GLU A 17 -1.21 -11.87 -7.31
N THR A 18 -1.62 -10.62 -7.08
CA THR A 18 -2.57 -9.89 -7.96
C THR A 18 -1.87 -9.29 -9.19
N PHE A 19 -0.67 -8.76 -9.01
CA PHE A 19 0.09 -7.99 -9.98
C PHE A 19 1.55 -8.49 -10.12
N PRO A 20 1.77 -9.74 -10.58
CA PRO A 20 3.09 -10.38 -10.57
C PRO A 20 4.12 -9.71 -11.50
N LYS A 21 3.67 -8.93 -12.49
CA LYS A 21 4.53 -8.22 -13.46
C LYS A 21 4.56 -6.71 -13.25
N HIS A 22 4.11 -6.22 -12.10
CA HIS A 22 4.08 -4.79 -11.85
C HIS A 22 5.46 -4.27 -11.45
N PRO A 23 5.95 -3.15 -12.02
CA PRO A 23 7.30 -2.64 -11.73
C PRO A 23 7.52 -2.34 -10.24
N LEU A 24 6.47 -1.90 -9.54
CA LEU A 24 6.50 -1.70 -8.09
C LEU A 24 6.91 -2.97 -7.31
N ALA A 25 6.48 -4.15 -7.74
CA ALA A 25 6.83 -5.40 -7.06
C ALA A 25 8.34 -5.69 -7.17
N GLU A 26 8.91 -5.48 -8.36
CA GLU A 26 10.35 -5.63 -8.58
C GLU A 26 11.16 -4.57 -7.83
N GLU A 27 10.69 -3.32 -7.78
CA GLU A 27 11.34 -2.26 -7.01
C GLU A 27 11.39 -2.58 -5.51
N LEU A 28 10.28 -3.03 -4.95
CA LEU A 28 10.19 -3.42 -3.53
C LEU A 28 11.10 -4.60 -3.23
N LYS A 29 11.09 -5.64 -4.08
CA LYS A 29 11.98 -6.79 -3.97
C LYS A 29 13.45 -6.37 -4.01
N ASN A 30 13.83 -5.53 -4.97
CA ASN A 30 15.19 -5.04 -5.12
C ASN A 30 15.63 -4.18 -3.92
N HIS A 31 14.73 -3.39 -3.34
CA HIS A 31 15.03 -2.60 -2.15
C HIS A 31 15.37 -3.48 -0.94
N ILE A 32 14.57 -4.53 -0.71
CA ILE A 32 14.77 -5.49 0.38
C ILE A 32 16.04 -6.32 0.14
N MET A 33 16.27 -6.79 -1.08
CA MET A 33 17.46 -7.57 -1.45
C MET A 33 18.75 -6.77 -1.33
N LYS A 34 18.71 -5.45 -1.52
CA LYS A 34 19.87 -4.56 -1.29
C LYS A 34 20.20 -4.37 0.20
N GLY A 35 19.48 -5.03 1.11
CA GLY A 35 19.73 -4.96 2.55
C GLY A 35 19.43 -3.59 3.16
N LYS A 36 18.72 -2.71 2.45
CA LYS A 36 18.24 -1.45 3.02
C LYS A 36 17.08 -1.78 3.94
N PHE A 37 17.33 -1.66 5.25
CA PHE A 37 16.29 -1.87 6.24
C PHE A 37 15.20 -0.81 6.03
N PRO A 38 13.96 -1.22 5.70
CA PRO A 38 12.92 -0.27 5.40
C PRO A 38 12.52 0.48 6.68
N SER A 39 12.58 1.81 6.65
CA SER A 39 12.10 2.64 7.75
C SER A 39 10.58 2.52 7.90
N GLU A 40 10.03 2.76 9.09
CA GLU A 40 8.58 2.71 9.31
C GLU A 40 7.78 3.59 8.34
N ASN A 41 8.30 4.78 8.03
CA ASN A 41 7.66 5.69 7.09
C ASN A 41 7.62 5.12 5.66
N TRP A 42 8.68 4.40 5.27
CA TRP A 42 8.76 3.71 3.99
C TRP A 42 7.77 2.54 3.94
N LEU A 43 7.67 1.75 5.01
CA LEU A 43 6.69 0.66 5.11
C LEU A 43 5.26 1.18 4.95
N LYS A 44 4.88 2.22 5.73
CA LYS A 44 3.55 2.83 5.65
C LYS A 44 3.24 3.39 4.26
N ALA A 45 4.18 4.10 3.64
CA ALA A 45 3.99 4.67 2.31
C ALA A 45 3.76 3.60 1.25
N ASN A 46 4.53 2.51 1.29
CA ASN A 46 4.40 1.43 0.31
C ASN A 46 3.19 0.53 0.57
N ILE A 47 2.83 0.25 1.83
CA ILE A 47 1.56 -0.41 2.18
C ILE A 47 0.39 0.38 1.62
N LYS A 48 0.35 1.71 1.83
CA LYS A 48 -0.71 2.57 1.31
C LYS A 48 -0.77 2.51 -0.21
N LYS A 49 0.38 2.63 -0.88
CA LYS A 49 0.47 2.60 -2.35
C LYS A 49 0.01 1.25 -2.94
N MET A 50 0.41 0.14 -2.34
CA MET A 50 -0.03 -1.19 -2.76
C MET A 50 -1.54 -1.39 -2.54
N ASN A 51 -2.07 -0.93 -1.40
CA ASN A 51 -3.50 -0.97 -1.15
C ASN A 51 -4.28 -0.09 -2.12
N ASP A 52 -3.81 1.12 -2.41
CA ASP A 52 -4.48 2.03 -3.36
C ASP A 52 -4.56 1.41 -4.77
N LEU A 53 -3.48 0.78 -5.23
CA LEU A 53 -3.46 0.06 -6.51
C LEU A 53 -4.34 -1.20 -6.53
N MET A 54 -4.48 -1.88 -5.38
CA MET A 54 -5.41 -3.01 -5.22
C MET A 54 -6.85 -2.56 -4.98
N THR A 55 -7.08 -1.30 -4.61
CA THR A 55 -8.39 -0.76 -4.32
C THR A 55 -9.06 -0.39 -5.64
N PRO A 56 -10.24 -0.94 -5.94
CA PRO A 56 -10.94 -0.59 -7.17
C PRO A 56 -11.27 0.92 -7.20
N PRO A 57 -11.25 1.57 -8.37
CA PRO A 57 -11.49 3.01 -8.48
C PRO A 57 -12.88 3.45 -7.99
N TRP A 58 -13.87 2.54 -7.96
CA TRP A 58 -15.20 2.78 -7.42
C TRP A 58 -15.28 2.66 -5.88
N MET A 59 -14.23 2.15 -5.24
CA MET A 59 -14.10 2.05 -3.79
C MET A 59 -13.31 3.23 -3.20
N ASN A 60 -12.65 4.02 -4.05
CA ASN A 60 -12.07 5.32 -3.74
C ASN A 60 -13.19 6.39 -3.68
N HIS A 61 -14.21 6.17 -2.86
CA HIS A 61 -15.11 7.25 -2.49
C HIS A 61 -14.34 8.15 -1.52
N PRO A 62 -14.17 9.46 -1.81
CA PRO A 62 -14.00 10.41 -0.73
C PRO A 62 -15.32 10.36 0.04
N SER A 63 -15.36 9.55 1.10
CA SER A 63 -16.25 9.81 2.23
C SER A 63 -15.76 11.09 2.90
N GLN A 64 -15.82 12.21 2.18
CA GLN A 64 -16.03 13.51 2.80
C GLN A 64 -17.51 13.56 3.14
N ASP A 65 -17.75 13.13 4.37
CA ASP A 65 -18.86 13.47 5.22
C ASP A 65 -19.60 14.74 4.77
N SER A 66 -20.89 14.54 4.55
CA SER A 66 -21.94 15.53 4.57
C SER A 66 -21.80 16.48 5.77
N LYS A 67 -21.64 17.79 5.57
CA LYS A 67 -22.27 18.80 6.45
C LYS A 67 -22.24 20.23 5.88
N ASP A 68 -23.47 20.75 5.84
CA ASP A 68 -23.88 22.14 6.06
C ASP A 68 -23.87 23.18 4.91
N GLU A 69 -25.04 23.84 4.86
CA GLU A 69 -25.33 25.20 4.41
C GLU A 69 -25.62 25.43 2.93
N CYS A 70 -26.88 25.16 2.56
CA CYS A 70 -27.58 25.92 1.54
C CYS A 70 -28.14 27.18 2.22
N ALA A 71 -27.61 28.35 1.91
CA ALA A 71 -28.13 29.66 2.30
C ALA A 71 -28.97 30.26 1.16
#